data_AF-F0S3Y9-F1
#
_entry.id   AF-F0S3Y9-F1
#
_cell.length_a   1.000
_cell.length_b   1.000
_cell.length_c   1.000
_cell.angle_alpha   90.00
_cell.angle_beta   90.00
_cell.angle_gamma   90.00
#
_symmetry.space_group_name_H-M   'P 1'
#
loop_
_entity.id
_entity.type
_entity.pdbx_description
1 polymer ?
#
loop_
_entity_poly.entity_id
_entity_poly.type
_entity_poly.pdbx_seq_one_letter_code
_entity_poly.pdbx_strand_id
1 'polypeptide(L)'
;MIELFIPPVVGAAIGYFTNYLAIKMLFRPIKTYYFFGWKVPFTPGLIPSKREKLAEAIAKIVKENLLTEEVLRKRLNEEKIKEHLKQFVEKLLDEFVENGDTYIKEILENIENEKLEKFIDFTFLEERISDLINRLFEFLNGKKFEELLTPDLKKELEKFIDEKIDEITEEILKLTKKAEFKDIIYYGVRNNLLKFKLYFPLLTEKSVDSFSEKISDMIIKFIENSTSDPQLKVKVSKIVWEKTRELLNKKINLSGERGKKLKEIANETVLEIINSFREKKISEVSQLKEEIIPQIVALLKEVVQRKKNLISEIVTERLLQIIEIELPVIMESVDVETLVKNRVNSLPIEEVELIVLKLINEELRYITLLGGVLGFIIGSLQVLFLHLTS
;
A
#
# COMPACT_ATOMS: atom_id res chain seq x y z
N MET A 1 23.79 -60.08 75.68
CA MET A 1 24.41 -59.09 74.76
C MET A 1 23.61 -58.90 73.47
N ILE A 2 23.16 -59.95 72.79
CA ILE A 2 22.40 -59.82 71.52
C ILE A 2 21.08 -59.05 71.70
N GLU A 3 20.38 -59.28 72.82
CA GLU A 3 19.10 -58.61 73.13
C GLU A 3 19.21 -57.07 73.24
N LEU A 4 20.40 -56.52 73.51
CA LEU A 4 20.63 -55.08 73.65
C LEU A 4 20.67 -54.36 72.29
N PHE A 5 21.03 -55.07 71.22
CA PHE A 5 21.20 -54.50 69.88
C PHE A 5 19.97 -54.67 68.98
N ILE A 6 19.04 -55.55 69.34
CA ILE A 6 17.83 -55.82 68.55
C ILE A 6 16.97 -54.54 68.42
N PRO A 7 16.62 -53.81 69.49
CA PRO A 7 15.71 -52.67 69.35
C PRO A 7 16.27 -51.50 68.52
N PRO A 8 17.55 -51.08 68.65
CA PRO A 8 18.16 -50.08 67.77
C PRO A 8 18.15 -50.47 66.29
N VAL A 9 18.52 -51.72 65.96
CA VAL A 9 18.60 -52.19 64.57
C VAL A 9 17.21 -52.30 63.95
N VAL A 10 16.24 -52.84 64.70
CA VAL A 10 14.84 -52.91 64.25
C VAL A 10 14.26 -51.52 64.10
N GLY A 11 14.53 -50.61 65.05
CA GLY A 11 14.14 -49.20 64.95
C GLY A 11 14.71 -48.54 63.70
N ALA A 12 16.00 -48.75 63.41
CA ALA A 12 16.65 -48.23 62.21
C ALA A 12 16.04 -48.78 60.92
N ALA A 13 15.77 -50.09 60.87
CA ALA A 13 15.16 -50.73 59.72
C ALA A 13 13.73 -50.21 59.47
N ILE A 14 12.93 -50.09 60.53
CA ILE A 14 11.57 -49.53 60.46
C ILE A 14 11.62 -48.07 60.02
N GLY A 15 12.51 -47.25 60.60
CA GLY A 15 12.65 -45.84 60.25
C GLY A 15 13.06 -45.63 58.79
N TYR A 16 14.05 -46.39 58.32
CA TYR A 16 14.48 -46.38 56.92
C TYR A 16 13.35 -46.81 55.98
N PHE A 17 12.71 -47.94 56.27
CA PHE A 17 11.66 -48.50 55.41
C PHE A 17 10.42 -47.60 55.35
N THR A 18 9.99 -47.06 56.49
CA THR A 18 8.80 -46.20 56.58
C THR A 18 9.01 -44.92 55.79
N ASN A 19 10.20 -44.31 55.90
CA ASN A 19 10.50 -43.09 55.16
C ASN A 19 10.64 -43.35 53.64
N TYR A 20 11.27 -44.46 53.25
CA TYR A 20 11.33 -44.90 51.85
C TYR A 20 9.92 -45.09 51.26
N LEU A 21 9.04 -45.75 52.02
CA LEU A 21 7.66 -45.97 51.59
C LEU A 21 6.90 -44.65 51.48
N ALA A 22 7.05 -43.73 52.43
CA ALA A 22 6.41 -42.41 52.39
C ALA A 22 6.82 -41.62 51.14
N ILE A 23 8.11 -41.62 50.79
CA ILE A 23 8.60 -40.98 49.57
C ILE A 23 8.01 -41.65 48.34
N LYS A 24 8.01 -42.98 48.28
CA LYS A 24 7.40 -43.73 47.18
C LYS A 24 5.91 -43.44 47.03
N MET A 25 5.21 -43.21 48.14
CA MET A 25 3.78 -42.84 48.20
C MET A 25 3.47 -41.44 47.67
N LEU A 26 4.47 -40.55 47.54
CA LEU A 26 4.28 -39.25 46.88
C LEU A 26 4.04 -39.42 45.37
N PHE A 27 4.67 -40.42 44.77
CA PHE A 27 4.66 -40.64 43.32
C PHE A 27 3.72 -41.77 42.89
N ARG A 28 3.64 -42.85 43.67
CA ARG A 28 2.84 -44.05 43.37
C ARG A 28 1.91 -44.40 44.53
N PRO A 29 0.74 -44.99 44.28
CA PRO A 29 0.24 -45.48 42.99
C PRO A 29 -0.40 -44.39 42.12
N ILE A 30 -0.41 -44.61 40.81
CA ILE A 30 -0.95 -43.64 39.84
C ILE A 30 -2.49 -43.61 39.88
N LYS A 31 -3.13 -44.76 40.12
CA LYS A 31 -4.59 -44.90 40.17
C LYS A 31 -5.09 -45.01 41.60
N THR A 32 -6.33 -44.58 41.83
CA THR A 32 -7.06 -44.82 43.07
C THR A 32 -7.34 -46.31 43.21
N TYR A 33 -7.08 -46.88 44.38
CA TYR A 33 -7.48 -48.24 44.72
C TYR A 33 -8.59 -48.23 45.75
N TYR A 34 -9.49 -49.22 45.64
CA TYR A 34 -10.59 -49.44 46.58
C TYR A 34 -10.44 -50.82 47.20
N PHE A 35 -10.60 -50.90 48.51
CA PHE A 35 -10.60 -52.14 49.26
C PHE A 35 -11.89 -52.21 50.08
N PHE A 36 -12.71 -53.24 49.86
CA PHE A 36 -13.99 -53.44 50.54
C PHE A 36 -14.93 -52.21 50.49
N GLY A 37 -14.96 -51.51 49.35
CA GLY A 37 -15.73 -50.28 49.15
C GLY A 37 -15.08 -49.01 49.72
N TRP A 38 -13.99 -49.12 50.47
CA TRP A 38 -13.28 -47.97 51.04
C TRP A 38 -12.08 -47.58 50.16
N LYS A 39 -11.90 -46.27 49.95
CA LYS A 39 -10.73 -45.76 49.23
C LYS A 39 -9.47 -46.00 50.06
N VAL A 40 -8.47 -46.65 49.48
CA VAL A 40 -7.19 -46.87 50.16
C VAL A 40 -6.52 -45.51 50.37
N PRO A 41 -6.12 -45.15 51.62
CA PRO A 41 -5.49 -43.87 51.90
C PRO A 41 -4.21 -43.73 51.09
N PHE A 42 -3.90 -42.50 50.66
CA PHE A 42 -2.74 -42.19 49.81
C PHE A 42 -2.74 -42.89 48.44
N THR A 43 -3.93 -43.24 47.92
CA THR A 43 -4.11 -43.67 46.52
C THR A 43 -5.10 -42.74 45.80
N PRO A 44 -4.72 -42.07 44.70
CA PRO A 44 -3.39 -42.08 44.08
C PRO A 44 -2.37 -41.32 44.95
N GLY A 45 -1.09 -41.44 44.62
CA GLY A 45 -0.01 -40.71 45.29
C GLY A 45 -0.23 -39.19 45.27
N LEU A 46 0.48 -38.48 46.15
CA LEU A 46 0.25 -37.05 46.38
C LEU A 46 0.40 -36.19 45.11
N ILE A 47 1.47 -36.39 44.34
CA ILE A 47 1.76 -35.61 43.13
C ILE A 47 0.72 -35.86 42.03
N PRO A 48 0.40 -37.12 41.65
CA PRO A 48 -0.70 -37.41 40.74
C PRO A 48 -2.02 -36.77 41.15
N SER A 49 -2.33 -36.76 42.45
CA SER A 49 -3.58 -36.19 42.98
C SER A 49 -3.68 -34.65 42.89
N LYS A 50 -2.54 -33.96 42.81
CA LYS A 50 -2.46 -32.48 42.75
C LYS A 50 -2.10 -31.94 41.37
N ARG A 51 -2.05 -32.81 40.37
CA ARG A 51 -1.64 -32.49 39.00
C ARG A 51 -2.39 -31.30 38.41
N GLU A 52 -3.70 -31.24 38.59
CA GLU A 52 -4.50 -30.13 38.03
C GLU A 52 -4.10 -28.77 38.63
N LYS A 53 -3.84 -28.73 39.94
CA LYS A 53 -3.39 -27.50 40.62
C LYS A 53 -2.00 -27.07 40.17
N LEU A 54 -1.11 -28.04 39.91
CA LEU A 54 0.20 -27.76 39.33
C LEU A 54 0.08 -27.21 37.91
N ALA A 55 -0.79 -27.80 37.09
CA ALA A 55 -1.06 -27.32 35.74
C ALA A 55 -1.58 -25.89 35.72
N GLU A 56 -2.52 -25.56 36.62
CA GLU A 56 -3.06 -24.20 36.79
C GLU A 56 -1.98 -23.21 37.23
N ALA A 57 -1.17 -23.56 38.24
CA ALA A 57 -0.09 -22.69 38.71
C ALA A 57 0.97 -22.42 37.61
N ILE A 58 1.36 -23.46 36.86
CA ILE A 58 2.31 -23.32 35.74
C ILE A 58 1.70 -22.45 34.63
N ALA A 59 0.45 -22.71 34.26
CA ALA A 59 -0.25 -21.94 33.23
C ALA A 59 -0.32 -20.44 33.57
N LYS A 60 -0.65 -20.12 34.81
CA LYS A 60 -0.67 -18.74 35.31
C LYS A 60 0.70 -18.07 35.22
N ILE A 61 1.75 -18.75 35.68
CA ILE A 61 3.13 -18.22 35.62
C ILE A 61 3.57 -17.97 34.17
N VAL A 62 3.27 -18.90 33.25
CA VAL A 62 3.63 -18.77 31.83
C VAL A 62 2.91 -17.58 31.20
N LYS A 63 1.62 -17.40 31.46
CA LYS A 63 0.83 -16.25 30.97
C LYS A 63 1.34 -14.93 31.52
N GLU A 64 1.58 -14.85 32.83
CA GLU A 64 1.96 -13.59 33.49
C GLU A 64 3.42 -13.18 33.25
N ASN A 65 4.32 -14.12 32.96
CA ASN A 65 5.77 -13.83 32.91
C ASN A 65 6.49 -14.19 31.61
N LEU A 66 5.97 -15.11 30.79
CA LEU A 66 6.67 -15.59 29.58
C LEU A 66 6.01 -15.15 28.29
N LEU A 67 4.68 -15.17 28.24
CA LEU A 67 3.88 -14.76 27.10
C LEU A 67 3.16 -13.45 27.40
N THR A 68 3.94 -12.42 27.73
CA THR A 68 3.43 -11.06 27.90
C THR A 68 3.59 -10.27 26.61
N GLU A 69 2.76 -9.23 26.46
CA GLU A 69 2.84 -8.29 25.35
C GLU A 69 4.25 -7.69 25.21
N GLU A 70 4.87 -7.28 26.32
CA GLU A 70 6.21 -6.70 26.34
C GLU A 70 7.28 -7.65 25.80
N VAL A 71 7.24 -8.92 26.21
CA VAL A 71 8.18 -9.95 25.74
C VAL A 71 8.01 -10.17 24.24
N LEU A 72 6.78 -10.25 23.75
CA LEU A 72 6.49 -10.44 22.33
C LEU A 72 6.87 -9.21 21.48
N ARG A 73 6.57 -7.98 21.93
CA ARG A 73 7.02 -6.74 21.27
C ARG A 73 8.53 -6.69 21.13
N LYS A 74 9.26 -7.07 22.19
CA LYS A 74 10.72 -7.14 22.16
C LYS A 74 11.21 -8.17 21.15
N ARG A 75 10.59 -9.36 21.11
CA ARG A 75 10.92 -10.41 20.13
C ARG A 75 10.66 -9.97 18.69
N LEU A 76 9.50 -9.38 18.41
CA LEU A 76 9.14 -8.86 17.07
C LEU A 76 10.13 -7.83 16.55
N ASN A 77 10.76 -7.08 17.45
CA ASN A 77 11.78 -6.08 17.13
C ASN A 77 13.20 -6.63 16.97
N GLU A 78 13.43 -7.93 17.18
CA GLU A 78 14.74 -8.54 16.95
C GLU A 78 15.12 -8.45 15.46
N GLU A 79 16.37 -8.10 15.16
CA GLU A 79 16.89 -7.93 13.79
C GLU A 79 16.58 -9.13 12.90
N LYS A 80 16.69 -10.34 13.46
CA LYS A 80 16.38 -11.60 12.77
C LYS A 80 14.92 -11.68 12.29
N ILE A 81 13.95 -11.20 13.08
CA ILE A 81 12.53 -11.19 12.68
C ILE A 81 12.32 -10.14 11.59
N LYS A 82 12.94 -8.96 11.74
CA LYS A 82 12.88 -7.90 10.73
C LYS A 82 13.45 -8.38 9.39
N GLU A 83 14.59 -9.07 9.39
CA GLU A 83 15.19 -9.67 8.19
C GLU A 83 14.29 -10.73 7.57
N HIS A 84 13.73 -11.64 8.36
CA HIS A 84 12.81 -12.65 7.83
C HIS A 84 11.54 -12.04 7.23
N LEU A 85 10.97 -11.03 7.88
CA LEU A 85 9.82 -10.29 7.35
C LEU A 85 10.19 -9.55 6.06
N LYS A 86 11.37 -8.94 6.00
CA LYS A 86 11.87 -8.30 4.79
C LYS A 86 12.02 -9.30 3.65
N GLN A 87 12.62 -10.47 3.89
CA GLN A 87 12.74 -11.53 2.90
C GLN A 87 11.38 -12.03 2.43
N PHE A 88 10.42 -12.17 3.35
CA PHE A 88 9.04 -12.52 3.01
C PHE A 88 8.40 -11.46 2.12
N VAL A 89 8.52 -10.18 2.46
CA VAL A 89 8.04 -9.05 1.65
C VAL A 89 8.72 -9.02 0.28
N GLU A 90 10.05 -9.19 0.22
CA GLU A 90 10.79 -9.24 -1.04
C GLU A 90 10.28 -10.37 -1.95
N LYS A 91 9.97 -11.54 -1.38
CA LYS A 91 9.38 -12.66 -2.11
C LYS A 91 7.98 -12.32 -2.65
N LEU A 92 7.14 -11.66 -1.84
CA LEU A 92 5.82 -11.20 -2.29
C LEU A 92 5.93 -10.15 -3.41
N LEU A 93 6.94 -9.26 -3.33
CA LEU A 93 7.21 -8.29 -4.39
C LEU A 93 7.67 -8.97 -5.68
N ASP A 94 8.50 -10.02 -5.60
CA ASP A 94 8.90 -10.82 -6.76
C ASP A 94 7.69 -11.52 -7.39
N GLU A 95 6.84 -12.14 -6.56
CA GLU A 95 5.61 -12.78 -7.01
C GLU A 95 4.64 -11.78 -7.66
N PHE A 96 4.56 -10.55 -7.14
CA PHE A 96 3.82 -9.46 -7.78
C PHE A 96 4.44 -9.02 -9.12
N VAL A 97 5.77 -8.99 -9.25
CA VAL A 97 6.42 -8.67 -10.54
C VAL A 97 6.11 -9.73 -11.59
N GLU A 98 6.09 -11.00 -11.20
CA GLU A 98 5.77 -12.11 -12.10
C GLU A 98 4.26 -12.15 -12.44
N ASN A 99 3.40 -12.18 -11.43
CA ASN A 99 1.98 -12.50 -11.57
C ASN A 99 1.03 -11.33 -11.28
N GLY A 100 1.55 -10.11 -11.12
CA GLY A 100 0.79 -8.89 -10.77
C GLY A 100 -0.43 -8.64 -11.64
N ASP A 101 -0.34 -8.95 -12.95
CA ASP A 101 -1.45 -8.80 -13.88
C ASP A 101 -2.66 -9.66 -13.48
N THR A 102 -2.39 -10.89 -13.02
CA THR A 102 -3.43 -11.84 -12.60
C THR A 102 -4.07 -11.39 -11.29
N TYR A 103 -3.27 -10.97 -10.31
CA TYR A 103 -3.81 -10.46 -9.03
C TYR A 103 -4.68 -9.22 -9.22
N ILE A 104 -4.21 -8.28 -10.04
CA ILE A 104 -4.96 -7.05 -10.35
C ILE A 104 -6.25 -7.43 -11.08
N LYS A 105 -6.20 -8.36 -12.04
CA LYS A 105 -7.38 -8.85 -12.76
C LYS A 105 -8.40 -9.52 -11.84
N GLU A 106 -7.97 -10.41 -10.95
CA GLU A 106 -8.86 -11.07 -9.97
C GLU A 106 -9.51 -10.06 -9.02
N ILE A 107 -8.75 -9.07 -8.53
CA ILE A 107 -9.30 -7.99 -7.70
C ILE A 107 -10.37 -7.24 -8.48
N LEU A 108 -10.11 -6.89 -9.74
CA LEU A 108 -11.02 -6.14 -10.61
C LEU A 108 -12.28 -6.91 -11.03
N GLU A 109 -12.18 -8.23 -11.15
CA GLU A 109 -13.33 -9.12 -11.38
C GLU A 109 -14.21 -9.18 -10.13
N ASN A 110 -13.60 -9.23 -8.94
CA ASN A 110 -14.33 -9.29 -7.67
C ASN A 110 -15.03 -7.97 -7.28
N ILE A 111 -14.58 -6.83 -7.81
CA ILE A 111 -15.12 -5.49 -7.49
C ILE A 111 -15.87 -4.83 -8.66
N GLU A 112 -16.12 -5.55 -9.74
CA GLU A 112 -16.60 -5.00 -11.01
C GLU A 112 -17.93 -4.21 -10.91
N ASN A 113 -18.78 -4.58 -9.96
CA ASN A 113 -20.08 -3.93 -9.74
C ASN A 113 -20.05 -2.79 -8.72
N GLU A 114 -18.90 -2.53 -8.09
CA GLU A 114 -18.76 -1.49 -7.09
C GLU A 114 -18.48 -0.12 -7.73
N LYS A 115 -18.88 0.94 -7.01
CA LYS A 115 -18.60 2.32 -7.42
C LYS A 115 -17.13 2.66 -7.19
N LEU A 116 -16.55 3.47 -8.07
CA LEU A 116 -15.16 3.93 -7.94
C LEU A 116 -14.89 4.66 -6.62
N GLU A 117 -15.87 5.38 -6.08
CA GLU A 117 -15.75 6.16 -4.83
C GLU A 117 -15.41 5.32 -3.59
N LYS A 118 -15.64 3.99 -3.65
CA LYS A 118 -15.21 3.09 -2.57
C LYS A 118 -13.71 2.80 -2.55
N PHE A 119 -13.02 3.00 -3.67
CA PHE A 119 -11.61 2.61 -3.83
C PHE A 119 -10.69 3.80 -4.11
N ILE A 120 -11.24 4.88 -4.67
CA ILE A 120 -10.50 6.11 -4.98
C ILE A 120 -10.99 7.19 -4.02
N ASP A 121 -10.08 7.74 -3.23
CA ASP A 121 -10.33 8.98 -2.50
C ASP A 121 -10.33 10.15 -3.49
N PHE A 122 -11.53 10.46 -3.98
CA PHE A 122 -11.73 11.56 -4.93
C PHE A 122 -11.43 12.93 -4.34
N THR A 123 -11.57 13.10 -3.03
CA THR A 123 -11.20 14.36 -2.35
C THR A 123 -9.69 14.57 -2.44
N PHE A 124 -8.91 13.54 -2.14
CA PHE A 124 -7.45 13.59 -2.32
C PHE A 124 -7.06 13.84 -3.79
N LEU A 125 -7.74 13.20 -4.74
CA LEU A 125 -7.49 13.40 -6.17
C LEU A 125 -7.76 14.85 -6.61
N GLU A 126 -8.88 15.43 -6.16
CA GLU A 126 -9.27 16.82 -6.42
C GLU A 126 -8.21 17.80 -5.92
N GLU A 127 -7.75 17.65 -4.68
CA GLU A 127 -6.69 18.48 -4.10
C GLU A 127 -5.40 18.40 -4.92
N ARG A 128 -4.99 17.19 -5.29
CA ARG A 128 -3.74 16.96 -6.04
C ARG A 128 -3.79 17.53 -7.46
N ILE A 129 -4.95 17.45 -8.13
CA ILE A 129 -5.12 18.04 -9.47
C ILE A 129 -5.20 19.56 -9.38
N SER A 130 -5.90 20.11 -8.38
CA SER A 130 -5.93 21.56 -8.12
C SER A 130 -4.52 22.11 -7.91
N ASP A 131 -3.69 21.40 -7.13
CA ASP A 131 -2.28 21.71 -6.94
C ASP A 131 -1.45 21.64 -8.23
N LEU A 132 -1.72 20.66 -9.10
CA LEU A 132 -1.08 20.57 -10.42
C LEU A 132 -1.48 21.76 -11.29
N ILE A 133 -2.76 22.13 -11.31
CA ILE A 133 -3.26 23.32 -12.01
C ILE A 133 -2.53 24.57 -11.48
N ASN A 134 -2.40 24.72 -10.16
CA ASN A 134 -1.68 25.83 -9.54
C ASN A 134 -0.25 25.93 -10.06
N ARG A 135 0.51 24.83 -9.99
CA ARG A 135 1.90 24.77 -10.46
C ARG A 135 2.02 25.00 -11.96
N LEU A 136 1.09 24.48 -12.76
CA LEU A 136 1.07 24.71 -14.20
C LEU A 136 0.84 26.19 -14.53
N PHE A 137 -0.12 26.83 -13.88
CA PHE A 137 -0.36 28.26 -14.07
C PHE A 137 0.85 29.11 -13.67
N GLU A 138 1.53 28.77 -12.57
CA GLU A 138 2.78 29.43 -12.16
C GLU A 138 3.90 29.20 -13.17
N PHE A 139 4.08 27.96 -13.64
CA PHE A 139 5.10 27.60 -14.62
C PHE A 139 4.90 28.31 -15.97
N LEU A 140 3.65 28.43 -16.42
CA LEU A 140 3.31 29.06 -17.70
C LEU A 140 3.41 30.59 -17.61
N ASN A 141 3.14 31.18 -16.45
CA ASN A 141 3.12 32.63 -16.30
C ASN A 141 4.51 33.24 -16.54
N GLY A 142 4.58 34.20 -17.47
CA GLY A 142 5.81 34.89 -17.85
C GLY A 142 6.66 34.16 -18.91
N LYS A 143 6.35 32.91 -19.25
CA LYS A 143 7.02 32.17 -20.34
C LYS A 143 6.52 32.59 -21.71
N LYS A 144 7.40 32.47 -22.71
CA LYS A 144 7.00 32.60 -24.12
C LYS A 144 6.42 31.28 -24.62
N PHE A 145 5.48 31.33 -25.56
CA PHE A 145 4.95 30.11 -26.20
C PHE A 145 6.06 29.29 -26.87
N GLU A 146 7.05 29.93 -27.47
CA GLU A 146 8.18 29.23 -28.09
C GLU A 146 8.99 28.38 -27.09
N GLU A 147 9.08 28.81 -25.83
CA GLU A 147 9.79 28.08 -24.78
C GLU A 147 9.05 26.83 -24.29
N LEU A 148 7.77 26.68 -24.67
CA LEU A 148 6.93 25.53 -24.32
C LEU A 148 6.92 24.45 -25.41
N LEU A 149 7.42 24.76 -26.61
CA LEU A 149 7.42 23.84 -27.73
C LEU A 149 8.67 22.96 -27.68
N THR A 150 8.46 21.64 -27.69
CA THR A 150 9.54 20.69 -27.96
C THR A 150 10.00 20.80 -29.42
N PRO A 151 11.21 20.32 -29.77
CA PRO A 151 11.68 20.33 -31.15
C PRO A 151 10.72 19.67 -32.14
N ASP A 152 10.09 18.56 -31.72
CA ASP A 152 9.12 17.83 -32.55
C ASP A 152 7.83 18.64 -32.77
N LEU A 153 7.27 19.23 -31.70
CA LEU A 153 6.07 20.07 -31.80
C LEU A 153 6.32 21.32 -32.63
N LYS A 154 7.52 21.90 -32.55
CA LYS A 154 7.91 23.05 -33.37
C LYS A 154 7.91 22.67 -34.85
N LYS A 155 8.43 21.49 -35.18
CA LYS A 155 8.45 20.97 -36.55
C LYS A 155 7.04 20.65 -37.08
N GLU A 156 6.18 20.05 -36.26
CA GLU A 156 4.78 19.80 -36.62
C GLU A 156 3.99 21.10 -36.81
N LEU A 157 4.22 22.10 -35.95
CA LEU A 157 3.62 23.42 -36.09
C LEU A 157 4.08 24.12 -37.37
N GLU A 158 5.38 24.08 -37.68
CA GLU A 158 5.95 24.60 -38.93
C GLU A 158 5.29 23.95 -40.15
N LYS A 159 5.22 22.62 -40.15
CA LYS A 159 4.57 21.87 -41.22
C LYS A 159 3.08 22.22 -41.37
N PHE A 160 2.33 22.27 -40.27
CA PHE A 160 0.92 22.65 -40.27
C PHE A 160 0.71 24.06 -40.83
N ILE A 161 1.55 25.01 -40.42
CA ILE A 161 1.47 26.39 -40.90
C ILE A 161 1.72 26.45 -42.40
N ASP A 162 2.75 25.76 -42.90
CA ASP A 162 3.07 25.73 -44.32
C ASP A 162 1.97 25.04 -45.14
N GLU A 163 1.40 23.93 -44.65
CA GLU A 163 0.24 23.27 -45.27
C GLU A 163 -0.98 24.21 -45.34
N LYS A 164 -1.28 24.94 -44.26
CA LYS A 164 -2.38 25.91 -44.24
C LYS A 164 -2.12 27.13 -45.10
N ILE A 165 -0.88 27.58 -45.23
CA ILE A 165 -0.53 28.63 -46.20
C ILE A 165 -0.83 28.15 -47.63
N ASP A 166 -0.52 26.90 -47.94
CA ASP A 166 -0.79 26.32 -49.26
C ASP A 166 -2.29 26.19 -49.52
N GLU A 167 -3.05 25.65 -48.57
CA GLU A 167 -4.52 25.58 -48.65
C GLU A 167 -5.15 26.97 -48.84
N ILE A 168 -4.76 27.96 -48.03
CA ILE A 168 -5.28 29.33 -48.13
C ILE A 168 -4.93 29.94 -49.48
N THR A 169 -3.71 29.71 -49.98
CA THR A 169 -3.28 30.22 -51.29
C THR A 169 -4.11 29.60 -52.41
N GLU A 170 -4.37 28.29 -52.37
CA GLU A 170 -5.25 27.57 -53.30
C GLU A 170 -6.73 28.01 -53.20
N GLU A 171 -7.20 28.33 -52.01
CA GLU A 171 -8.58 28.74 -51.79
C GLU A 171 -8.82 30.18 -52.27
N ILE A 172 -7.87 31.09 -52.01
CA ILE A 172 -7.86 32.43 -52.62
C ILE A 172 -7.87 32.31 -54.15
N LEU A 173 -7.05 31.40 -54.70
CA LEU A 173 -7.01 31.05 -56.12
C LEU A 173 -8.38 30.63 -56.68
N LYS A 174 -9.09 29.75 -55.96
CA LYS A 174 -10.44 29.30 -56.36
C LYS A 174 -11.47 30.43 -56.28
N LEU A 175 -11.38 31.26 -55.24
CA LEU A 175 -12.30 32.39 -55.03
C LEU A 175 -12.17 33.45 -56.12
N THR A 176 -10.94 33.73 -56.59
CA THR A 176 -10.71 34.72 -57.66
C THR A 176 -11.38 34.35 -58.98
N LYS A 177 -11.66 33.06 -59.21
CA LYS A 177 -12.35 32.55 -60.40
C LYS A 177 -13.88 32.58 -60.28
N LYS A 178 -14.45 32.90 -59.12
CA LYS A 178 -15.90 32.98 -58.91
C LYS A 178 -16.44 34.33 -59.35
N ALA A 179 -17.59 34.34 -60.03
CA ALA A 179 -18.26 35.55 -60.48
C ALA A 179 -18.56 36.52 -59.31
N GLU A 180 -18.96 36.00 -58.16
CA GLU A 180 -19.25 36.77 -56.94
C GLU A 180 -18.04 37.58 -56.44
N PHE A 181 -16.83 37.06 -56.59
CA PHE A 181 -15.61 37.77 -56.19
C PHE A 181 -15.31 38.93 -57.15
N LYS A 182 -15.55 38.74 -58.44
CA LYS A 182 -15.45 39.80 -59.45
C LYS A 182 -16.42 40.95 -59.14
N ASP A 183 -17.63 40.63 -58.70
CA ASP A 183 -18.62 41.62 -58.30
C ASP A 183 -18.19 42.41 -57.05
N ILE A 184 -17.63 41.74 -56.03
CA ILE A 184 -17.10 42.40 -54.83
C ILE A 184 -16.01 43.41 -55.18
N ILE A 185 -15.05 43.03 -56.04
CA ILE A 185 -13.99 43.93 -56.49
C ILE A 185 -14.58 45.08 -57.32
N TYR A 186 -15.50 44.80 -58.25
CA TYR A 186 -16.19 45.80 -59.05
C TYR A 186 -16.89 46.85 -58.20
N TYR A 187 -17.72 46.42 -57.24
CA TYR A 187 -18.44 47.35 -56.37
C TYR A 187 -17.49 48.11 -55.43
N GLY A 188 -16.43 47.46 -54.94
CA GLY A 188 -15.41 48.12 -54.12
C GLY A 188 -14.67 49.23 -54.86
N VAL A 189 -14.23 48.96 -56.09
CA VAL A 189 -13.58 49.94 -56.97
C VAL A 189 -14.56 51.05 -57.34
N ARG A 190 -15.77 50.69 -57.77
CA ARG A 190 -16.82 51.64 -58.16
C ARG A 190 -17.19 52.59 -57.03
N ASN A 191 -17.36 52.09 -55.81
CA ASN A 191 -17.73 52.92 -54.67
C ASN A 191 -16.63 53.94 -54.31
N ASN A 192 -15.35 53.56 -54.46
CA ASN A 192 -14.24 54.49 -54.27
C ASN A 192 -14.11 55.50 -55.43
N LEU A 193 -14.35 55.09 -56.68
CA LEU A 193 -14.38 56.01 -57.82
C LEU A 193 -15.56 56.99 -57.77
N LEU A 194 -16.71 56.57 -57.22
CA LEU A 194 -17.84 57.47 -56.94
C LEU A 194 -17.49 58.52 -55.89
N LYS A 195 -16.76 58.14 -54.84
CA LYS A 195 -16.19 59.11 -53.88
C LYS A 195 -15.20 60.05 -54.55
N PHE A 196 -14.38 59.55 -55.48
CA PHE A 196 -13.42 60.36 -56.23
C PHE A 196 -14.10 61.35 -57.21
N LYS A 197 -15.21 60.96 -57.84
CA LYS A 197 -16.06 61.82 -58.69
C LYS A 197 -16.54 63.08 -57.94
N LEU A 198 -16.73 63.02 -56.61
CA LEU A 198 -17.08 64.20 -55.80
C LEU A 198 -16.01 65.31 -55.90
N TYR A 199 -14.75 64.95 -56.15
CA TYR A 199 -13.62 65.88 -56.29
C TYR A 199 -13.34 66.25 -57.75
N PHE A 200 -13.83 65.48 -58.72
CA PHE A 200 -13.65 65.70 -60.17
C PHE A 200 -14.99 65.55 -60.93
N PRO A 201 -15.79 66.62 -61.02
CA PRO A 201 -17.15 66.58 -61.59
C PRO A 201 -17.22 66.23 -63.09
N LEU A 202 -16.09 66.30 -63.79
CA LEU A 202 -15.95 65.93 -65.21
C LEU A 202 -16.07 64.41 -65.46
N LEU A 203 -16.03 63.57 -64.40
CA LEU A 203 -16.23 62.13 -64.50
C LEU A 203 -17.72 61.78 -64.60
N THR A 204 -18.16 61.35 -65.78
CA THR A 204 -19.52 60.84 -65.99
C THR A 204 -19.71 59.48 -65.30
N GLU A 205 -20.96 59.08 -65.00
CA GLU A 205 -21.21 57.73 -64.46
C GLU A 205 -20.73 56.63 -65.41
N LYS A 206 -20.92 56.82 -66.71
CA LYS A 206 -20.44 55.90 -67.74
C LYS A 206 -18.92 55.75 -67.73
N SER A 207 -18.18 56.84 -67.42
CA SER A 207 -16.73 56.80 -67.22
C SER A 207 -16.35 56.07 -65.94
N VAL A 208 -17.09 56.28 -64.83
CA VAL A 208 -16.88 55.56 -63.57
C VAL A 208 -17.09 54.06 -63.74
N ASP A 209 -18.16 53.65 -64.42
CA ASP A 209 -18.44 52.22 -64.67
C ASP A 209 -17.36 51.60 -65.57
N SER A 210 -16.97 52.28 -66.67
CA SER A 210 -15.91 51.79 -67.55
C SER A 210 -14.53 51.70 -66.88
N PHE A 211 -14.18 52.67 -66.02
CA PHE A 211 -12.96 52.59 -65.22
C PHE A 211 -13.06 51.50 -64.15
N SER A 212 -14.23 51.31 -63.55
CA SER A 212 -14.48 50.24 -62.58
C SER A 212 -14.27 48.88 -63.23
N GLU A 213 -14.83 48.64 -64.42
CA GLU A 213 -14.59 47.41 -65.17
C GLU A 213 -13.09 47.22 -65.49
N LYS A 214 -12.44 48.24 -66.07
CA LYS A 214 -11.02 48.13 -66.45
C LYS A 214 -10.09 47.92 -65.26
N ILE A 215 -10.31 48.63 -64.16
CA ILE A 215 -9.51 48.50 -62.94
C ILE A 215 -9.82 47.16 -62.26
N SER A 216 -11.08 46.72 -62.22
CA SER A 216 -11.44 45.42 -61.66
C SER A 216 -10.86 44.28 -62.47
N ASP A 217 -10.95 44.35 -63.80
CA ASP A 217 -10.29 43.38 -64.70
C ASP A 217 -8.77 43.43 -64.57
N MET A 218 -8.17 44.61 -64.34
CA MET A 218 -6.73 44.74 -64.10
C MET A 218 -6.33 44.14 -62.75
N ILE A 219 -7.12 44.36 -61.69
CA ILE A 219 -6.92 43.77 -60.36
C ILE A 219 -7.10 42.26 -60.42
N ILE A 220 -8.16 41.77 -61.09
CA ILE A 220 -8.43 40.35 -61.26
C ILE A 220 -7.32 39.71 -62.08
N LYS A 221 -6.94 40.27 -63.23
CA LYS A 221 -5.80 39.77 -64.03
C LYS A 221 -4.50 39.86 -63.25
N PHE A 222 -4.28 40.90 -62.44
CA PHE A 222 -3.11 40.99 -61.59
C PHE A 222 -3.11 39.90 -60.52
N ILE A 223 -4.25 39.62 -59.89
CA ILE A 223 -4.39 38.54 -58.92
C ILE A 223 -4.22 37.18 -59.61
N GLU A 224 -4.87 36.93 -60.76
CA GLU A 224 -4.76 35.71 -61.58
C GLU A 224 -3.32 35.48 -62.09
N ASN A 225 -2.63 36.54 -62.54
CA ASN A 225 -1.23 36.46 -62.97
C ASN A 225 -0.27 36.32 -61.78
N SER A 226 -0.58 36.95 -60.65
CA SER A 226 0.22 36.85 -59.41
C SER A 226 -0.05 35.56 -58.64
N THR A 227 -1.15 34.85 -58.91
CA THR A 227 -1.48 33.57 -58.27
C THR A 227 -0.86 32.36 -58.98
N SER A 228 -0.44 32.52 -60.24
CA SER A 228 0.50 31.59 -60.89
C SER A 228 1.97 31.94 -60.59
N ASP A 229 2.22 33.05 -59.90
CA ASP A 229 3.54 33.56 -59.57
C ASP A 229 3.96 33.06 -58.17
N PRO A 230 5.12 32.41 -58.02
CA PRO A 230 5.73 32.09 -56.73
C PRO A 230 5.72 33.24 -55.71
N GLN A 231 5.65 34.50 -56.17
CA GLN A 231 5.64 35.69 -55.31
C GLN A 231 4.42 35.82 -54.38
N LEU A 232 3.22 35.37 -54.75
CA LEU A 232 2.06 35.47 -53.85
C LEU A 232 2.21 34.54 -52.65
N LYS A 233 2.56 33.27 -52.90
CA LYS A 233 2.85 32.29 -51.85
C LYS A 233 3.95 32.79 -50.92
N VAL A 234 5.02 33.40 -51.47
CA VAL A 234 6.08 34.03 -50.67
C VAL A 234 5.57 35.18 -49.80
N LYS A 235 4.71 36.06 -50.33
CA LYS A 235 4.14 37.17 -49.55
C LYS A 235 3.19 36.71 -48.45
N VAL A 236 2.29 35.75 -48.75
CA VAL A 236 1.37 35.16 -47.76
C VAL A 236 2.16 34.46 -46.66
N SER A 237 3.12 33.63 -47.05
CA SER A 237 4.02 32.94 -46.13
C SER A 237 4.76 33.93 -45.21
N LYS A 238 5.29 35.03 -45.75
CA LYS A 238 5.95 36.08 -44.96
C LYS A 238 5.02 36.69 -43.89
N ILE A 239 3.78 37.05 -44.26
CA ILE A 239 2.81 37.67 -43.34
C ILE A 239 2.43 36.68 -42.23
N VAL A 240 2.11 35.44 -42.59
CA VAL A 240 1.73 34.40 -41.63
C VAL A 240 2.90 34.13 -40.69
N TRP A 241 4.12 33.95 -41.21
CA TRP A 241 5.30 33.69 -40.38
C TRP A 241 5.71 34.87 -39.49
N GLU A 242 5.56 36.12 -39.94
CA GLU A 242 5.74 37.30 -39.08
C GLU A 242 4.75 37.30 -37.92
N LYS A 243 3.46 37.04 -38.18
CA LYS A 243 2.44 37.01 -37.12
C LYS A 243 2.60 35.82 -36.19
N THR A 244 2.93 34.65 -36.71
CA THR A 244 3.25 33.45 -35.92
C THR A 244 4.42 33.73 -34.98
N ARG A 245 5.53 34.31 -35.48
CA ARG A 245 6.68 34.64 -34.64
C ARG A 245 6.35 35.65 -33.55
N GLU A 246 5.50 36.64 -33.85
CA GLU A 246 5.01 37.60 -32.86
C GLU A 246 4.24 36.89 -31.73
N LEU A 247 3.34 35.96 -32.08
CA LEU A 247 2.56 35.18 -31.12
C LEU A 247 3.43 34.23 -30.29
N LEU A 248 4.37 33.52 -30.94
CA LEU A 248 5.30 32.61 -30.28
C LEU A 248 6.20 33.34 -29.28
N ASN A 249 6.58 34.59 -29.56
CA ASN A 249 7.40 35.41 -28.68
C ASN A 249 6.61 36.14 -27.60
N LYS A 250 5.27 36.14 -27.66
CA LYS A 250 4.44 36.81 -26.67
C LYS A 250 4.49 36.04 -25.35
N LYS A 251 4.74 36.75 -24.27
CA LYS A 251 4.71 36.18 -22.92
C LYS A 251 3.27 35.86 -22.52
N ILE A 252 3.09 34.68 -21.96
CA ILE A 252 1.84 34.26 -21.34
C ILE A 252 1.67 35.09 -20.06
N ASN A 253 0.56 35.81 -19.97
CA ASN A 253 0.22 36.58 -18.78
C ASN A 253 -1.05 35.99 -18.16
N LEU A 254 -0.86 35.25 -17.07
CA LEU A 254 -1.92 34.66 -16.25
C LEU A 254 -2.13 35.46 -14.96
N SER A 255 -1.55 36.66 -14.85
CA SER A 255 -1.84 37.59 -13.75
C SER A 255 -3.11 38.40 -14.02
N GLY A 256 -3.86 38.69 -12.96
CA GLY A 256 -5.11 39.46 -13.02
C GLY A 256 -6.37 38.62 -13.26
N GLU A 257 -7.48 39.31 -13.58
CA GLU A 257 -8.84 38.71 -13.61
C GLU A 257 -9.01 37.62 -14.69
N ARG A 258 -8.36 37.77 -15.85
CA ARG A 258 -8.39 36.76 -16.92
C ARG A 258 -7.74 35.45 -16.52
N GLY A 259 -6.58 35.51 -15.86
CA GLY A 259 -5.89 34.32 -15.37
C GLY A 259 -6.66 33.62 -14.25
N LYS A 260 -7.29 34.39 -13.36
CA LYS A 260 -8.19 33.85 -12.33
C LYS A 260 -9.38 33.10 -12.95
N LYS A 261 -10.08 33.69 -13.91
CA LYS A 261 -11.19 33.03 -14.63
C LYS A 261 -10.76 31.76 -15.36
N LEU A 262 -9.61 31.79 -16.04
CA LEU A 262 -9.07 30.59 -16.71
C LEU A 262 -8.76 29.47 -15.71
N LYS A 263 -8.24 29.83 -14.53
CA LYS A 263 -7.96 28.89 -13.46
C LYS A 263 -9.24 28.32 -12.84
N GLU A 264 -10.27 29.14 -12.66
CA GLU A 264 -11.60 28.71 -12.21
C GLU A 264 -12.20 27.72 -13.21
N ILE A 265 -12.24 28.07 -14.51
CA ILE A 265 -12.73 27.18 -15.58
C ILE A 265 -11.96 25.85 -15.59
N ALA A 266 -10.63 25.89 -15.44
CA ALA A 266 -9.81 24.68 -15.41
C ALA A 266 -10.17 23.76 -14.22
N ASN A 267 -10.37 24.35 -13.04
CA ASN A 267 -10.78 23.60 -11.86
C ASN A 267 -12.22 23.07 -11.98
N GLU A 268 -13.16 23.87 -12.48
CA GLU A 268 -14.55 23.45 -12.72
C GLU A 268 -14.61 22.30 -13.72
N THR A 269 -13.89 22.40 -14.84
CA THR A 269 -13.83 21.33 -15.84
C THR A 269 -13.28 20.03 -15.24
N VAL A 270 -12.22 20.13 -14.42
CA VAL A 270 -11.67 18.95 -13.72
C VAL A 270 -12.68 18.37 -12.74
N LEU A 271 -13.37 19.20 -11.97
CA LEU A 271 -14.39 18.75 -11.02
C LEU A 271 -15.55 18.05 -11.74
N GLU A 272 -16.01 18.59 -12.87
CA GLU A 272 -17.03 17.96 -13.71
C GLU A 272 -16.56 16.59 -14.22
N ILE A 273 -15.32 16.49 -14.70
CA ILE A 273 -14.72 15.22 -15.13
C ILE A 273 -14.64 14.23 -13.96
N ILE A 274 -14.10 14.64 -12.81
CA ILE A 274 -13.97 13.79 -11.61
C ILE A 274 -15.34 13.29 -11.15
N ASN A 275 -16.32 14.18 -11.06
CA ASN A 275 -17.68 13.82 -10.67
C ASN A 275 -18.33 12.86 -11.67
N SER A 276 -18.03 13.00 -12.97
CA SER A 276 -18.50 12.06 -13.99
C SER A 276 -17.91 10.65 -13.84
N PHE A 277 -16.76 10.50 -13.16
CA PHE A 277 -16.16 9.20 -12.84
C PHE A 277 -16.56 8.68 -11.46
N ARG A 278 -16.78 9.58 -10.49
CA ARG A 278 -17.13 9.23 -9.10
C ARG A 278 -18.34 8.29 -9.02
N GLU A 279 -19.38 8.57 -9.80
CA GLU A 279 -20.62 7.79 -9.78
C GLU A 279 -20.59 6.53 -10.67
N LYS A 280 -19.55 6.38 -11.51
CA LYS A 280 -19.44 5.23 -12.42
C LYS A 280 -19.08 3.96 -11.66
N LYS A 281 -19.64 2.85 -12.14
CA LYS A 281 -19.22 1.52 -11.72
C LYS A 281 -17.87 1.17 -12.34
N ILE A 282 -17.12 0.30 -11.66
CA ILE A 282 -15.82 -0.19 -12.16
C ILE A 282 -15.97 -0.88 -13.53
N SER A 283 -17.09 -1.59 -13.76
CA SER A 283 -17.50 -2.13 -15.07
C SER A 283 -17.73 -1.07 -16.16
N GLU A 284 -18.13 0.15 -15.84
CA GLU A 284 -18.39 1.19 -16.84
C GLU A 284 -17.09 1.92 -17.24
N VAL A 285 -16.11 1.93 -16.34
CA VAL A 285 -14.74 2.35 -16.64
C VAL A 285 -13.93 1.21 -17.27
N SER A 286 -14.51 0.00 -17.31
CA SER A 286 -13.79 -1.20 -17.73
C SER A 286 -13.51 -1.32 -19.22
N GLN A 287 -14.10 -0.48 -20.07
CA GLN A 287 -13.61 -0.37 -21.46
C GLN A 287 -12.18 0.20 -21.53
N LEU A 288 -11.69 0.84 -20.45
CA LEU A 288 -10.29 1.19 -20.25
C LEU A 288 -9.47 0.05 -19.57
N LYS A 289 -10.09 -1.07 -19.15
CA LYS A 289 -9.41 -2.23 -18.50
C LYS A 289 -8.36 -2.85 -19.44
N GLU A 290 -8.62 -2.93 -20.74
CA GLU A 290 -7.71 -3.65 -21.65
C GLU A 290 -6.48 -2.83 -22.06
N GLU A 291 -6.56 -1.49 -22.04
CA GLU A 291 -5.43 -0.64 -22.42
C GLU A 291 -4.70 -0.01 -21.22
N ILE A 292 -5.42 0.53 -20.23
CA ILE A 292 -4.81 1.30 -19.13
C ILE A 292 -4.26 0.40 -18.03
N ILE A 293 -4.94 -0.70 -17.70
CA ILE A 293 -4.55 -1.53 -16.56
C ILE A 293 -3.24 -2.27 -16.81
N PRO A 294 -2.99 -2.87 -17.98
CA PRO A 294 -1.68 -3.42 -18.29
C PRO A 294 -0.57 -2.36 -18.22
N GLN A 295 -0.85 -1.11 -18.59
CA GLN A 295 0.11 -0.01 -18.49
C GLN A 295 0.38 0.39 -17.03
N ILE A 296 -0.66 0.49 -16.20
CA ILE A 296 -0.51 0.76 -14.75
C ILE A 296 0.24 -0.39 -14.08
N VAL A 297 -0.11 -1.64 -14.37
CA VAL A 297 0.58 -2.81 -13.80
C VAL A 297 2.03 -2.84 -14.27
N ALA A 298 2.32 -2.57 -15.55
CA ALA A 298 3.69 -2.47 -16.05
C ALA A 298 4.49 -1.37 -15.34
N LEU A 299 3.90 -0.20 -15.12
CA LEU A 299 4.53 0.89 -14.36
C LEU A 299 4.76 0.49 -12.89
N LEU A 300 3.79 -0.16 -12.24
CA LEU A 300 3.93 -0.65 -10.88
C LEU A 300 5.02 -1.73 -10.78
N LYS A 301 5.06 -2.68 -11.72
CA LYS A 301 6.12 -3.69 -11.83
C LYS A 301 7.48 -3.03 -11.99
N GLU A 302 7.59 -2.02 -12.86
CA GLU A 302 8.84 -1.28 -13.07
C GLU A 302 9.28 -0.53 -11.80
N VAL A 303 8.36 0.14 -11.10
CA VAL A 303 8.64 0.82 -9.84
C VAL A 303 9.07 -0.18 -8.77
N VAL A 304 8.34 -1.29 -8.62
CA VAL A 304 8.67 -2.36 -7.68
C VAL A 304 10.05 -2.94 -7.97
N GLN A 305 10.38 -3.17 -9.24
CA GLN A 305 11.66 -3.73 -9.64
C GLN A 305 12.83 -2.74 -9.44
N ARG A 306 12.62 -1.45 -9.76
CA ARG A 306 13.64 -0.39 -9.58
C ARG A 306 13.85 -0.01 -8.12
N LYS A 307 12.83 -0.11 -7.27
CA LYS A 307 12.83 0.37 -5.87
C LYS A 307 12.57 -0.75 -4.86
N LYS A 308 12.78 -2.02 -5.24
CA LYS A 308 12.48 -3.21 -4.43
C LYS A 308 12.96 -3.08 -3.00
N ASN A 309 14.24 -2.74 -2.80
CA ASN A 309 14.83 -2.64 -1.46
C ASN A 309 14.12 -1.58 -0.60
N LEU A 310 13.87 -0.40 -1.16
CA LEU A 310 13.20 0.70 -0.46
C LEU A 310 11.74 0.34 -0.12
N ILE A 311 11.02 -0.26 -1.06
CA ILE A 311 9.63 -0.69 -0.85
C ILE A 311 9.58 -1.81 0.19
N SER A 312 10.50 -2.78 0.11
CA SER A 312 10.57 -3.87 1.08
C SER A 312 10.80 -3.37 2.50
N GLU A 313 11.64 -2.36 2.67
CA GLU A 313 11.93 -1.74 3.96
C GLU A 313 10.70 -1.01 4.50
N ILE A 314 10.08 -0.14 3.70
CA ILE A 314 8.86 0.60 4.07
C ILE A 314 7.71 -0.35 4.44
N VAL A 315 7.48 -1.38 3.62
CA VAL A 315 6.40 -2.34 3.84
C VAL A 315 6.69 -3.19 5.08
N THR A 316 7.94 -3.61 5.30
CA THR A 316 8.34 -4.38 6.49
C THR A 316 8.11 -3.57 7.76
N GLU A 317 8.54 -2.31 7.79
CA GLU A 317 8.30 -1.41 8.92
C GLU A 317 6.81 -1.23 9.19
N ARG A 318 6.01 -1.03 8.13
CA ARG A 318 4.57 -0.85 8.26
C ARG A 318 3.87 -2.10 8.79
N LEU A 319 4.25 -3.29 8.31
CA LEU A 319 3.71 -4.55 8.80
C LEU A 319 4.05 -4.77 10.27
N LEU A 320 5.29 -4.48 10.69
CA LEU A 320 5.70 -4.55 12.10
C LEU A 320 4.86 -3.63 12.98
N GLN A 321 4.64 -2.38 12.55
CA GLN A 321 3.78 -1.43 13.26
C GLN A 321 2.35 -1.94 13.40
N ILE A 322 1.77 -2.52 12.33
CA ILE A 322 0.41 -3.09 12.38
C ILE A 322 0.36 -4.26 13.37
N ILE A 323 1.32 -5.19 13.30
CA ILE A 323 1.39 -6.33 14.23
C ILE A 323 1.51 -5.83 15.67
N GLU A 324 2.34 -4.81 15.92
CA GLU A 324 2.50 -4.21 17.23
C GLU A 324 1.22 -3.54 17.75
N ILE A 325 0.44 -2.88 16.89
CA ILE A 325 -0.83 -2.26 17.27
C ILE A 325 -1.87 -3.32 17.62
N GLU A 326 -1.93 -4.42 16.86
CA GLU A 326 -2.92 -5.48 17.01
C GLU A 326 -2.53 -6.55 18.04
N LEU A 327 -1.27 -6.58 18.49
CA LEU A 327 -0.75 -7.56 19.44
C LEU A 327 -1.59 -7.70 20.73
N PRO A 328 -2.11 -6.62 21.36
CA PRO A 328 -2.97 -6.74 22.53
C PRO A 328 -4.25 -7.54 22.25
N VAL A 329 -4.88 -7.29 21.10
CA VAL A 329 -6.10 -7.97 20.66
C VAL A 329 -5.83 -9.45 20.39
N ILE A 330 -4.70 -9.75 19.72
CA ILE A 330 -4.26 -11.13 19.47
C ILE A 330 -4.03 -11.85 20.81
N MET A 331 -3.36 -11.22 21.76
CA MET A 331 -3.07 -11.81 23.07
C MET A 331 -4.32 -12.05 23.92
N GLU A 332 -5.32 -11.18 23.84
CA GLU A 332 -6.61 -11.38 24.51
C GLU A 332 -7.41 -12.54 23.89
N SER A 333 -7.30 -12.73 22.56
CA SER A 333 -7.97 -13.81 21.85
C SER A 333 -7.35 -15.19 22.12
N VAL A 334 -6.07 -15.25 22.51
CA VAL A 334 -5.34 -16.50 22.73
C VAL A 334 -5.37 -16.85 24.22
N ASP A 335 -6.16 -17.86 24.57
CA ASP A 335 -6.18 -18.41 25.93
C ASP A 335 -4.96 -19.32 26.21
N VAL A 336 -3.82 -18.68 26.44
CA VAL A 336 -2.55 -19.33 26.79
C VAL A 336 -2.69 -20.18 28.05
N GLU A 337 -3.49 -19.72 29.01
CA GLU A 337 -3.65 -20.38 30.31
C GLU A 337 -4.29 -21.76 30.13
N THR A 338 -5.40 -21.82 29.40
CA THR A 338 -6.07 -23.09 29.08
C THR A 338 -5.20 -23.99 28.21
N LEU A 339 -4.48 -23.43 27.22
CA LEU A 339 -3.57 -24.20 26.37
C LEU A 339 -2.47 -24.90 27.19
N VAL A 340 -1.81 -24.15 28.08
CA VAL A 340 -0.75 -24.70 28.94
C VAL A 340 -1.33 -25.69 29.95
N LYS A 341 -2.47 -25.38 30.59
CA LYS A 341 -3.15 -26.28 31.53
C LYS A 341 -3.45 -27.63 30.87
N ASN A 342 -4.05 -27.61 29.68
CA ASN A 342 -4.38 -28.82 28.92
C ASN A 342 -3.13 -29.60 28.52
N ARG A 343 -2.08 -28.90 28.07
CA ARG A 343 -0.81 -29.54 27.71
C ARG A 343 -0.18 -30.24 28.92
N VAL A 344 -0.10 -29.56 30.07
CA VAL A 344 0.45 -30.13 31.30
C VAL A 344 -0.40 -31.32 31.78
N ASN A 345 -1.73 -31.27 31.64
CA ASN A 345 -2.63 -32.39 31.98
C ASN A 345 -2.58 -33.57 30.99
N SER A 346 -2.09 -33.36 29.77
CA SER A 346 -1.96 -34.41 28.75
C SER A 346 -0.69 -35.27 28.88
N LEU A 347 0.34 -34.80 29.60
CA LEU A 347 1.59 -35.54 29.75
C LEU A 347 1.39 -36.89 30.50
N PRO A 348 2.16 -37.94 30.20
CA PRO A 348 2.17 -39.13 31.04
C PRO A 348 2.64 -38.79 32.47
N ILE A 349 2.04 -39.40 33.50
CA ILE A 349 2.40 -39.15 34.91
C ILE A 349 3.84 -39.60 35.18
N GLU A 350 4.30 -40.60 34.43
CA GLU A 350 5.64 -41.15 34.44
C GLU A 350 6.71 -40.11 34.03
N GLU A 351 6.39 -39.22 33.09
CA GLU A 351 7.30 -38.14 32.69
C GLU A 351 7.45 -37.09 33.79
N VAL A 352 6.35 -36.77 34.48
CA VAL A 352 6.36 -35.84 35.63
C VAL A 352 7.16 -36.46 36.79
N GLU A 353 6.96 -37.74 37.08
CA GLU A 353 7.75 -38.51 38.06
C GLU A 353 9.24 -38.47 37.71
N LEU A 354 9.60 -38.70 36.44
CA LEU A 354 10.99 -38.72 35.98
C LEU A 354 11.66 -37.34 36.12
N ILE A 355 10.97 -36.26 35.75
CA ILE A 355 11.49 -34.89 35.90
C ILE A 355 11.75 -34.58 37.37
N VAL A 356 10.77 -34.85 38.25
CA VAL A 356 10.91 -34.57 39.68
C VAL A 356 11.98 -35.44 40.31
N LEU A 357 11.96 -36.76 40.10
CA LEU A 357 12.95 -37.67 40.67
C LEU A 357 14.37 -37.34 40.20
N LYS A 358 14.57 -36.96 38.93
CA LYS A 358 15.90 -36.55 38.44
C LYS A 358 16.44 -35.33 39.17
N LEU A 359 15.57 -34.43 39.63
CA LEU A 359 15.96 -33.21 40.36
C LEU A 359 16.19 -33.46 41.86
N ILE A 360 15.45 -34.36 42.51
CA ILE A 360 15.45 -34.49 43.98
C ILE A 360 15.92 -35.86 44.53
N ASN A 361 16.28 -36.83 43.68
CA ASN A 361 16.60 -38.19 44.13
C ASN A 361 17.74 -38.27 45.15
N GLU A 362 18.75 -37.40 45.06
CA GLU A 362 19.82 -37.34 46.07
C GLU A 362 19.28 -36.88 47.43
N GLU A 363 18.46 -35.83 47.45
CA GLU A 363 17.82 -35.31 48.66
C GLU A 363 16.90 -36.33 49.32
N LEU A 364 16.12 -37.06 48.53
CA LEU A 364 15.22 -38.12 49.03
C LEU A 364 15.96 -39.26 49.75
N ARG A 365 17.18 -39.58 49.30
CA ARG A 365 18.03 -40.60 49.95
C ARG A 365 18.50 -40.13 51.33
N TYR A 366 18.85 -38.86 51.50
CA TYR A 366 19.22 -38.32 52.80
C TYR A 366 18.07 -38.40 53.81
N ILE A 367 16.84 -38.07 53.39
CA ILE A 367 15.67 -38.17 54.28
C ILE A 367 15.46 -39.63 54.73
N THR A 368 15.65 -40.59 53.82
CA THR A 368 15.49 -42.03 54.13
C THR A 368 16.58 -42.52 55.09
N LEU A 369 17.81 -42.07 54.89
CA LEU A 369 18.92 -42.37 55.79
C LEU A 369 18.70 -41.76 57.18
N LEU A 370 18.27 -40.50 57.26
CA LEU A 370 17.93 -39.83 58.53
C LEU A 370 16.82 -40.57 59.27
N GLY A 371 15.80 -41.06 58.56
CA GLY A 371 14.76 -41.92 59.16
C GLY A 371 15.35 -43.16 59.83
N GLY A 372 16.33 -43.81 59.19
CA GLY A 372 17.06 -44.94 59.78
C GLY A 372 17.90 -44.55 60.99
N VAL A 373 18.62 -43.43 60.93
CA VAL A 373 19.43 -42.91 62.05
C VAL A 373 18.55 -42.56 63.25
N LEU A 374 17.42 -41.88 63.03
CA LEU A 374 16.46 -41.54 64.09
C LEU A 374 15.85 -42.81 64.70
N GLY A 375 15.48 -43.78 63.86
CA GLY A 375 15.00 -45.08 64.32
C GLY A 375 16.01 -45.82 65.20
N PHE A 376 17.30 -45.75 64.84
CA PHE A 376 18.39 -46.29 65.65
C PHE A 376 18.51 -45.60 67.01
N ILE A 377 18.45 -44.26 67.02
CA ILE A 377 18.52 -43.46 68.24
C ILE A 377 17.35 -43.79 69.17
N ILE A 378 16.12 -43.84 68.64
CA ILE A 378 14.91 -44.16 69.42
C ILE A 378 15.01 -45.57 70.01
N GLY A 379 15.42 -46.56 69.21
CA GLY A 379 15.61 -47.93 69.71
C GLY A 379 16.72 -48.02 70.77
N SER A 380 17.77 -47.20 70.66
CA SER A 380 18.84 -47.12 71.66
C SER A 380 18.35 -46.50 72.97
N LEU A 381 17.55 -45.43 72.89
CA LEU A 381 16.91 -44.82 74.05
C LEU A 381 15.92 -45.77 74.74
N GLN A 382 15.17 -46.55 73.95
CA GLN A 382 14.23 -47.56 74.49
C GLN A 382 14.96 -48.62 75.32
N VAL A 383 16.12 -49.09 74.84
CA VAL A 383 16.96 -50.04 75.58
C VAL A 383 17.51 -49.42 76.86
N LEU A 384 18.01 -48.19 76.79
CA LEU A 384 18.51 -47.46 77.96
C LEU A 384 17.41 -47.30 79.03
N PHE A 385 16.19 -46.95 78.60
CA PHE A 385 15.04 -46.78 79.49
C PHE A 385 14.61 -48.10 80.15
N LEU A 386 14.57 -49.19 79.37
CA LEU A 386 14.28 -50.53 79.90
C LEU A 386 15.31 -50.97 80.96
N HIS A 387 16.59 -50.62 80.77
CA HIS A 387 17.66 -50.95 81.72
C HIS A 387 17.67 -50.07 82.97
N LEU A 388 17.10 -48.86 82.92
CA LEU A 388 16.94 -47.97 84.08
C LEU A 388 15.70 -48.30 84.92
N THR A 389 14.73 -49.03 84.36
CA THR A 389 13.44 -49.34 84.99
C THR A 389 13.34 -50.81 85.46
N SER A 390 14.27 -51.66 85.01
CA SER A 390 14.45 -53.05 85.49
C SER A 390 15.53 -53.07 86.57
#